data_AF-A0AAD9N5H1-F1
#
_entry.id   AF-A0AAD9N5H1-F1
#
_cell.length_a   1.000
_cell.length_b   1.000
_cell.length_c   1.000
_cell.angle_alpha   90.00
_cell.angle_beta   90.00
_cell.angle_gamma   90.00
#
_symmetry.space_group_name_H-M   'P 1'
#
loop_
_entity.id
_entity.type
_entity.pdbx_description
1 polymer ?
#
loop_
_entity_poly.entity_id
_entity_poly.type
_entity_poly.pdbx_seq_one_letter_code
_entity_poly.pdbx_strand_id
1 'polypeptide(L)'
;KSTESGITKSTESGITKSTESGITKSTESGITKSTESGITKSTESGITKSTESGITKSTESGITKSTESGITKSTESGITKSTESGITKSTESGITKSTESGITKSTESGITKSTESGITKSTESGITKSTESGITKSTESGITKSTESGITKSTESDISKSTESGITKSTESDITKSTESGITKSTESGITKSTESGITKSTESGITKSTESGITKSTESGITKSTESGITKSTESGITKSTESGITKSTESGITKSTESGILKLKVAY
;
A
#
# COMPACT_ATOMS: atom_id res chain seq x y z
N LYS A 1 -37.62 16.07 2.03
CA LYS A 1 -36.78 16.47 3.18
C LYS A 1 -37.51 16.01 4.43
N SER A 2 -37.17 14.81 4.92
CA SER A 2 -37.62 14.34 6.23
C SER A 2 -36.54 14.63 7.27
N THR A 3 -36.94 14.96 8.50
CA THR A 3 -36.05 14.97 9.66
C THR A 3 -36.70 14.10 10.73
N GLU A 4 -36.05 12.99 11.08
CA GLU A 4 -36.59 12.02 12.02
C GLU A 4 -35.57 11.70 13.12
N SER A 5 -36.09 11.44 14.33
CA SER A 5 -35.31 11.05 15.50
C SER A 5 -35.93 9.81 16.12
N GLY A 6 -35.12 8.79 16.42
CA GLY A 6 -35.57 7.56 17.07
C GLY A 6 -35.23 6.32 16.26
N ILE A 7 -36.20 5.42 16.11
CA ILE A 7 -36.05 4.21 15.28
C ILE A 7 -36.75 4.47 13.95
N THR A 8 -35.99 4.59 12.87
CA THR A 8 -36.51 4.84 11.51
C THR A 8 -36.30 3.63 10.62
N LYS A 9 -37.26 3.40 9.72
CA LYS A 9 -37.15 2.37 8.69
C LYS A 9 -37.85 2.85 7.43
N SER A 10 -37.09 3.03 6.36
CA SER A 10 -37.58 3.61 5.10
C SER A 10 -37.21 2.74 3.89
N THR A 11 -37.98 2.89 2.82
CA THR A 11 -37.66 2.35 1.49
C THR A 11 -38.14 3.36 0.48
N GLU A 12 -37.22 3.99 -0.23
CA GLU A 12 -37.51 5.12 -1.10
C GLU A 12 -36.91 4.91 -2.51
N SER A 13 -37.54 5.54 -3.50
CA SER A 13 -37.07 5.53 -4.89
C SER A 13 -37.24 6.90 -5.52
N GLY A 14 -36.30 7.30 -6.38
CA GLY A 14 -36.33 8.57 -7.08
C GLY A 14 -35.31 9.56 -6.51
N ILE A 15 -35.74 10.78 -6.20
CA ILE A 15 -34.87 11.81 -5.63
C ILE A 15 -35.18 11.93 -4.13
N THR A 16 -34.28 11.41 -3.30
CA THR A 16 -34.46 11.34 -1.84
C THR A 16 -33.54 12.34 -1.14
N LYS A 17 -34.02 12.86 -0.01
CA LYS A 17 -33.22 13.73 0.86
C LYS A 17 -33.69 13.60 2.30
N SER A 18 -32.86 13.00 3.14
CA SER A 18 -33.16 12.64 4.52
C SER A 18 -32.12 13.22 5.49
N THR A 19 -32.53 13.38 6.75
CA THR A 19 -31.64 13.66 7.87
C THR A 19 -32.18 12.91 9.07
N GLU A 20 -31.46 11.91 9.54
CA GLU A 20 -31.95 10.96 10.54
C GLU A 20 -30.99 10.86 11.73
N SER A 21 -31.54 10.57 12.89
CA SER A 21 -30.78 10.35 14.12
C SER A 21 -31.37 9.20 14.94
N GLY A 22 -30.51 8.39 15.55
CA GLY A 22 -30.90 7.24 16.36
C GLY A 22 -30.55 5.91 15.68
N ILE A 23 -31.51 5.01 15.53
CA ILE A 23 -31.33 3.71 14.88
C ILE A 23 -32.04 3.76 13.54
N THR A 24 -31.28 3.78 12.45
CA THR A 24 -31.81 3.97 11.10
C THR A 24 -31.62 2.73 10.25
N LYS A 25 -32.61 2.43 9.41
CA LYS A 25 -32.52 1.38 8.41
C LYS A 25 -33.20 1.80 7.11
N SER A 26 -32.40 2.14 6.11
CA SER A 26 -32.87 2.68 4.83
C SER A 26 -32.56 1.73 3.67
N THR A 27 -33.36 1.81 2.63
CA THR A 27 -33.07 1.22 1.31
C THR A 27 -33.51 2.22 0.26
N GLU A 28 -32.56 2.80 -0.47
CA GLU A 28 -32.81 3.90 -1.39
C GLU A 28 -32.30 3.58 -2.79
N SER A 29 -33.03 4.08 -3.80
CA SER A 29 -32.65 3.95 -5.22
C SER A 29 -32.88 5.25 -5.98
N GLY A 30 -31.94 5.64 -6.84
CA GLY A 30 -32.01 6.85 -7.64
C GLY A 30 -30.94 7.87 -7.26
N ILE A 31 -31.35 9.10 -6.94
CA ILE A 31 -30.45 10.18 -6.51
C ILE A 31 -30.70 10.43 -5.03
N THR A 32 -29.75 10.04 -4.19
CA THR A 32 -29.90 10.05 -2.74
C THR A 32 -28.98 11.09 -2.10
N LYS A 33 -29.48 11.71 -1.03
CA LYS A 33 -28.68 12.58 -0.18
C LYS A 33 -29.11 12.42 1.28
N SER A 34 -28.32 11.69 2.04
CA SER A 34 -28.59 11.36 3.44
C SER A 34 -27.60 12.04 4.39
N THR A 35 -28.03 12.24 5.62
CA THR A 35 -27.16 12.60 6.75
C THR A 35 -27.67 11.86 7.96
N GLU A 36 -26.88 10.94 8.49
CA GLU A 36 -27.32 10.02 9.52
C GLU A 36 -26.37 10.04 10.73
N SER A 37 -26.94 9.84 11.92
CA SER A 37 -26.19 9.79 13.18
C SER A 37 -26.74 8.72 14.10
N GLY A 38 -25.86 7.92 14.70
CA GLY A 38 -26.23 6.83 15.61
C GLY A 38 -25.85 5.46 15.06
N ILE A 39 -26.83 4.56 14.96
CA ILE A 39 -26.64 3.20 14.42
C ILE A 39 -27.34 3.13 13.07
N THR A 40 -26.56 3.14 11.99
CA THR A 40 -27.06 3.18 10.62
C THR A 40 -26.87 1.85 9.90
N LYS A 41 -27.92 1.44 9.17
CA LYS A 41 -27.82 0.40 8.16
C LYS A 41 -28.51 0.82 6.86
N SER A 42 -27.73 1.18 5.86
CA SER A 42 -28.20 1.66 4.55
C SER A 42 -27.92 0.67 3.43
N THR A 43 -28.74 0.71 2.38
CA THR A 43 -28.47 0.06 1.11
C THR A 43 -28.90 1.02 0.01
N GLU A 44 -27.96 1.51 -0.78
CA GLU A 44 -28.19 2.57 -1.75
C GLU A 44 -27.74 2.16 -3.15
N SER A 45 -28.49 2.63 -4.15
CA SER A 45 -28.18 2.39 -5.56
C SER A 45 -28.44 3.63 -6.41
N GLY A 46 -27.51 3.97 -7.29
CA GLY A 46 -27.60 5.12 -8.19
C GLY A 46 -26.53 6.17 -7.90
N ILE A 47 -26.95 7.42 -7.66
CA ILE A 47 -26.06 8.53 -7.33
C ILE A 47 -26.26 8.87 -5.86
N THR A 48 -25.29 8.48 -5.03
CA THR A 48 -25.35 8.61 -3.58
C THR A 48 -24.43 9.70 -3.05
N LYS A 49 -24.96 10.48 -2.11
CA LYS A 49 -24.14 11.33 -1.23
C LYS A 49 -24.57 11.20 0.22
N SER A 50 -23.79 10.47 1.01
CA SER A 50 -24.05 10.19 2.42
C SER A 50 -23.07 10.93 3.34
N THR A 51 -23.51 11.18 4.57
CA THR A 51 -22.64 11.61 5.67
C THR A 51 -23.14 10.91 6.92
N GLU A 52 -22.32 10.02 7.46
CA GLU A 52 -22.72 9.14 8.56
C GLU A 52 -21.77 9.26 9.75
N SER A 53 -22.34 9.14 10.95
CA SER A 53 -21.58 9.20 12.20
C SER A 53 -22.11 8.19 13.23
N GLY A 54 -21.20 7.43 13.83
CA GLY A 54 -21.53 6.42 14.84
C GLY A 54 -21.14 5.01 14.39
N ILE A 55 -22.11 4.09 14.37
CA ILE A 55 -21.92 2.71 13.92
C ILE A 55 -22.64 2.54 12.59
N THR A 56 -21.87 2.45 11.51
CA THR A 56 -22.39 2.41 10.14
C THR A 56 -22.18 1.04 9.51
N LYS A 57 -23.22 0.58 8.81
CA LYS A 57 -23.12 -0.52 7.84
C LYS A 57 -23.82 -0.14 6.54
N SER A 58 -23.05 0.20 5.52
CA SER A 58 -23.53 0.63 4.21
C SER A 58 -23.27 -0.43 3.12
N THR A 59 -24.10 -0.41 2.09
CA THR A 59 -23.85 -1.14 0.83
C THR A 59 -24.31 -0.23 -0.29
N GLU A 60 -23.37 0.22 -1.12
CA GLU A 60 -23.62 1.22 -2.14
C GLU A 60 -23.20 0.74 -3.54
N SER A 61 -23.97 1.13 -4.54
CA SER A 61 -23.70 0.81 -5.94
C SER A 61 -23.99 2.00 -6.85
N GLY A 62 -23.05 2.30 -7.76
CA GLY A 62 -23.17 3.38 -8.72
C GLY A 62 -22.11 4.47 -8.54
N ILE A 63 -22.54 5.72 -8.36
CA ILE A 63 -21.65 6.86 -8.12
C ILE A 63 -21.83 7.29 -6.67
N THR A 64 -20.84 6.99 -5.84
CA THR A 64 -20.89 7.21 -4.40
C THR A 64 -19.95 8.32 -3.96
N LYS A 65 -20.45 9.16 -3.05
CA LYS A 65 -19.62 10.05 -2.24
C LYS A 65 -20.04 9.97 -0.77
N SER A 66 -19.25 9.28 0.03
CA SER A 66 -19.49 9.05 1.45
C SER A 66 -18.53 9.86 2.32
N THR A 67 -18.96 10.15 3.55
CA THR A 67 -18.09 10.66 4.62
C THR A 67 -18.56 10.01 5.91
N GLU A 68 -17.72 9.18 6.49
CA GLU A 68 -18.09 8.34 7.63
C GLU A 68 -17.14 8.56 8.81
N SER A 69 -17.70 8.50 10.02
CA SER A 69 -16.94 8.65 11.26
C SER A 69 -17.44 7.69 12.34
N GLY A 70 -16.53 6.98 12.99
CA GLY A 70 -16.83 6.02 14.05
C GLY A 70 -16.43 4.59 13.68
N ILE A 71 -17.38 3.66 13.75
CA ILE A 71 -17.17 2.25 13.40
C ILE A 71 -17.91 1.98 12.09
N THR A 72 -17.16 1.81 11.01
CA THR A 72 -17.69 1.66 9.66
C THR A 72 -17.47 0.27 9.11
N LYS A 73 -18.51 -0.25 8.45
CA LYS A 73 -18.40 -1.36 7.52
C LYS A 73 -19.12 -1.06 6.21
N SER A 74 -18.36 -0.76 5.17
CA SER A 74 -18.86 -0.40 3.85
C SER A 74 -18.62 -1.51 2.82
N THR A 75 -19.45 -1.55 1.79
CA THR A 75 -19.24 -2.34 0.57
C THR A 75 -19.71 -1.50 -0.60
N GLU A 76 -18.79 -1.10 -1.46
CA GLU A 76 -19.05 -0.15 -2.53
C GLU A 76 -18.67 -0.71 -3.90
N SER A 77 -19.45 -0.37 -4.92
CA SER A 77 -19.21 -0.77 -6.30
C SER A 77 -19.51 0.35 -7.29
N GLY A 78 -18.59 0.62 -8.22
CA GLY A 78 -18.74 1.64 -9.25
C GLY A 78 -17.68 2.74 -9.14
N ILE A 79 -18.12 4.00 -9.06
CA ILE A 79 -17.24 5.17 -8.89
C ILE A 79 -17.40 5.68 -7.47
N THR A 80 -16.39 5.45 -6.65
CA THR A 80 -16.42 5.74 -5.21
C THR A 80 -15.47 6.88 -4.85
N LYS A 81 -15.96 7.77 -3.98
CA LYS A 81 -15.13 8.69 -3.22
C LYS A 81 -15.53 8.69 -1.75
N SER A 82 -14.71 8.05 -0.92
CA SER A 82 -14.94 7.91 0.52
C SER A 82 -13.97 8.78 1.33
N THR A 83 -14.39 9.13 2.55
CA THR A 83 -13.53 9.71 3.58
C THR A 83 -13.97 9.12 4.90
N GLU A 84 -13.10 8.33 5.52
CA GLU A 84 -13.44 7.57 6.71
C GLU A 84 -12.49 7.88 7.88
N SER A 85 -13.05 7.87 9.08
CA SER A 85 -12.29 8.10 10.31
C SER A 85 -12.77 7.18 11.45
N GLY A 86 -11.83 6.51 12.12
CA GLY A 86 -12.10 5.61 13.23
C GLY A 86 -11.70 4.17 12.95
N ILE A 87 -12.63 3.23 13.09
CA ILE A 87 -12.41 1.81 12.81
C ILE A 87 -13.17 1.45 11.54
N THR A 88 -12.43 1.22 10.46
CA THR A 88 -12.98 1.00 9.13
C THR A 88 -12.75 -0.43 8.65
N LYS A 89 -13.78 -0.99 8.03
CA LYS A 89 -13.66 -2.15 7.17
C LYS A 89 -14.41 -1.93 5.85
N SER A 90 -13.66 -1.69 4.77
CA SER A 90 -14.19 -1.42 3.45
C SER A 90 -13.96 -2.58 2.48
N THR A 91 -14.80 -2.67 1.46
CA THR A 91 -14.60 -3.53 0.29
C THR A 91 -15.09 -2.77 -0.92
N GLU A 92 -14.19 -2.42 -1.82
CA GLU A 92 -14.48 -1.52 -2.93
C GLU A 92 -14.11 -2.16 -4.28
N SER A 93 -14.93 -1.88 -5.29
CA SER A 93 -14.70 -2.36 -6.66
C SER A 93 -15.03 -1.29 -7.69
N GLY A 94 -14.13 -1.08 -8.64
CA GLY A 94 -14.29 -0.10 -9.73
C GLY A 94 -13.24 1.01 -9.70
N ILE A 95 -13.68 2.26 -9.69
CA ILE A 95 -12.80 3.43 -9.62
C ILE A 95 -12.95 4.03 -8.22
N THR A 96 -11.93 3.87 -7.39
CA THR A 96 -11.93 4.24 -5.98
C THR A 96 -11.00 5.41 -5.71
N LYS A 97 -11.47 6.34 -4.88
CA LYS A 97 -10.63 7.30 -4.19
C LYS A 97 -11.01 7.38 -2.71
N SER A 98 -10.17 6.80 -1.86
CA SER A 98 -10.38 6.75 -0.41
C SER A 98 -9.41 7.68 0.34
N THR A 99 -9.81 8.09 1.53
CA THR A 99 -8.95 8.75 2.51
C THR A 99 -9.36 8.25 3.88
N GLU A 100 -8.47 7.53 4.54
CA GLU A 100 -8.80 6.83 5.79
C GLU A 100 -7.85 7.21 6.92
N SER A 101 -8.39 7.26 8.13
CA SER A 101 -7.62 7.57 9.35
C SER A 101 -8.08 6.70 10.51
N GLY A 102 -7.13 6.07 11.21
CA GLY A 102 -7.39 5.22 12.37
C GLY A 102 -6.96 3.77 12.16
N ILE A 103 -7.89 2.83 12.36
CA ILE A 103 -7.65 1.39 12.16
C ILE A 103 -8.43 0.96 10.92
N THR A 104 -7.70 0.67 9.85
CA THR A 104 -8.26 0.36 8.53
C THR A 104 -8.02 -1.08 8.14
N LYS A 105 -9.05 -1.69 7.57
CA LYS A 105 -8.93 -2.91 6.78
C LYS A 105 -9.69 -2.77 5.46
N SER A 106 -8.97 -2.61 4.37
CA SER A 106 -9.52 -2.41 3.03
C SER A 106 -9.29 -3.64 2.14
N THR A 107 -10.14 -3.79 1.13
CA THR A 107 -9.95 -4.72 0.01
C THR A 107 -10.47 -4.03 -1.23
N GLU A 108 -9.58 -3.74 -2.17
CA GLU A 108 -9.90 -2.92 -3.33
C GLU A 108 -9.55 -3.62 -4.65
N SER A 109 -10.38 -3.39 -5.66
CA SER A 109 -10.17 -3.95 -7.01
C SER A 109 -10.53 -2.93 -8.08
N GLY A 110 -9.64 -2.77 -9.07
CA GLY A 110 -9.84 -1.86 -10.20
C GLY A 110 -8.79 -0.75 -10.24
N ILE A 111 -9.24 0.51 -10.28
CA ILE A 111 -8.37 1.69 -10.29
C ILE A 111 -8.50 2.38 -8.93
N THR A 112 -7.46 2.26 -8.11
CA THR A 112 -7.45 2.73 -6.73
C THR A 112 -6.52 3.91 -6.54
N LYS A 113 -6.99 4.88 -5.76
CA LYS A 113 -6.14 5.90 -5.14
C LYS A 113 -6.49 6.08 -3.66
N SER A 114 -5.64 5.57 -2.78
CA SER A 114 -5.82 5.61 -1.34
C SER A 114 -4.85 6.58 -0.66
N THR A 115 -5.25 7.06 0.52
CA THR A 115 -4.37 7.78 1.45
C THR A 115 -4.76 7.36 2.85
N GLU A 116 -3.87 6.68 3.54
CA GLU A 116 -4.17 6.06 4.83
C GLU A 116 -3.20 6.51 5.92
N SER A 117 -3.73 6.63 7.14
CA SER A 117 -2.95 6.99 8.32
C SER A 117 -3.39 6.19 9.54
N GLY A 118 -2.43 5.60 10.26
CA GLY A 118 -2.67 4.82 11.47
C GLY A 118 -2.23 3.36 11.33
N ILE A 119 -3.15 2.43 11.59
CA ILE A 119 -2.91 0.99 11.47
C ILE A 119 -3.68 0.48 10.27
N THR A 120 -2.97 0.15 9.20
CA THR A 120 -3.54 -0.24 7.91
C THR A 120 -3.28 -1.69 7.60
N LYS A 121 -4.31 -2.35 7.07
CA LYS A 121 -4.18 -3.61 6.36
C LYS A 121 -4.97 -3.57 5.05
N SER A 122 -4.26 -3.46 3.93
CA SER A 122 -4.82 -3.36 2.60
C SER A 122 -4.59 -4.64 1.78
N THR A 123 -5.47 -4.86 0.81
CA THR A 123 -5.28 -5.87 -0.25
C THR A 123 -5.84 -5.26 -1.53
N GLU A 124 -4.97 -5.03 -2.50
CA GLU A 124 -5.32 -4.28 -3.70
C GLU A 124 -4.99 -5.05 -4.97
N SER A 125 -5.82 -4.87 -5.99
CA SER A 125 -5.63 -5.50 -7.30
C SER A 125 -6.00 -4.55 -8.43
N GLY A 126 -5.13 -4.43 -9.44
CA GLY A 126 -5.35 -3.61 -10.62
C GLY A 126 -4.33 -2.49 -10.75
N ILE A 127 -4.79 -1.24 -10.84
CA ILE A 127 -3.92 -0.06 -10.93
C ILE A 127 -4.04 0.71 -9.62
N THR A 128 -2.99 0.66 -8.80
CA THR A 128 -2.98 1.20 -7.44
C THR A 128 -2.03 2.39 -7.33
N LYS A 129 -2.49 3.39 -6.58
CA LYS A 129 -1.64 4.44 -6.04
C LYS A 129 -1.97 4.72 -4.58
N SER A 130 -1.09 4.28 -3.68
CA SER A 130 -1.24 4.40 -2.23
C SER A 130 -0.24 5.40 -1.63
N THR A 131 -0.66 6.07 -0.57
CA THR A 131 0.20 6.81 0.35
C THR A 131 -0.18 6.39 1.76
N GLU A 132 0.74 5.77 2.49
CA GLU A 132 0.46 5.23 3.82
C GLU A 132 1.44 5.75 4.88
N SER A 133 0.92 5.93 6.10
CA SER A 133 1.72 6.36 7.25
C SER A 133 1.29 5.64 8.53
N GLY A 134 2.27 5.12 9.27
CA GLY A 134 2.05 4.42 10.54
C GLY A 134 2.50 2.97 10.49
N ILE A 135 1.59 2.04 10.80
CA ILE A 135 1.85 0.59 10.76
C ILE A 135 1.06 0.01 9.59
N THR A 136 1.77 -0.38 8.54
CA THR A 136 1.19 -0.83 7.28
C THR A 136 1.46 -2.31 7.03
N LYS A 137 0.42 -3.00 6.55
CA LYS A 137 0.56 -4.30 5.90
C LYS A 137 -0.24 -4.34 4.60
N SER A 138 0.46 -4.28 3.47
CA SER A 138 -0.11 -4.27 2.14
C SER A 138 0.13 -5.59 1.39
N THR A 139 -0.75 -5.90 0.45
CA THR A 139 -0.57 -6.95 -0.54
C THR A 139 -1.19 -6.45 -1.83
N GLU A 140 -0.37 -6.22 -2.84
CA GLU A 140 -0.75 -5.54 -4.06
C GLU A 140 -0.40 -6.39 -5.29
N SER A 141 -1.26 -6.31 -6.30
CA SER A 141 -1.09 -7.02 -7.58
C SER A 141 -1.47 -6.14 -8.76
N GLY A 142 -0.71 -6.20 -9.85
CA GLY A 142 -0.87 -5.34 -11.02
C GLY A 142 0.13 -4.18 -11.06
N ILE A 143 -0.35 -2.97 -11.37
CA ILE A 143 0.52 -1.79 -11.51
C ILE A 143 0.41 -0.94 -10.25
N THR A 144 1.46 -0.98 -9.44
CA THR A 144 1.52 -0.31 -8.14
C THR A 144 2.44 0.90 -8.13
N LYS A 145 1.99 1.94 -7.42
CA LYS A 145 2.86 3.01 -6.95
C LYS A 145 2.55 3.36 -5.50
N SER A 146 3.44 2.96 -4.59
CA SER A 146 3.30 3.14 -3.15
C SER A 146 4.26 4.21 -2.62
N THR A 147 3.87 4.85 -1.52
CA THR A 147 4.75 5.69 -0.70
C THR A 147 4.39 5.45 0.75
N GLU A 148 5.33 4.87 1.50
CA GLU A 148 5.06 4.41 2.86
C GLU A 148 6.06 4.99 3.87
N SER A 149 5.57 5.24 5.08
CA SER A 149 6.37 5.74 6.19
C SER A 149 5.97 5.09 7.52
N GLY A 150 6.96 4.63 8.29
CA GLY A 150 6.75 4.01 9.59
C GLY A 150 7.22 2.56 9.63
N ILE A 151 6.32 1.64 10.00
CA ILE A 151 6.59 0.20 10.03
C ILE A 151 5.80 -0.45 8.90
N THR A 152 6.50 -0.90 7.87
CA THR A 152 5.91 -1.43 6.65
C THR A 152 6.19 -2.92 6.49
N LYS A 153 5.15 -3.65 6.06
CA LYS A 153 5.29 -4.96 5.46
C LYS A 153 4.49 -5.05 4.16
N SER A 154 5.19 -5.01 3.03
CA SER A 154 4.61 -5.02 1.69
C SER A 154 4.87 -6.35 0.97
N THR A 155 3.98 -6.68 0.04
CA THR A 155 4.16 -7.75 -0.95
C THR A 155 3.54 -7.26 -2.24
N GLU A 156 4.37 -7.06 -3.26
CA GLU A 156 3.95 -6.51 -4.55
C GLU A 156 4.30 -7.50 -5.67
N SER A 157 3.39 -7.71 -6.61
CA SER A 157 3.63 -8.51 -7.83
C SER A 157 3.47 -7.67 -9.09
N ASP A 158 4.06 -8.12 -10.20
CA ASP A 158 3.96 -7.52 -11.53
C ASP A 158 4.80 -6.24 -11.76
N ILE A 159 4.24 -5.04 -11.54
CA ILE A 159 4.95 -3.78 -11.81
C ILE A 159 4.85 -2.87 -10.61
N SER A 160 5.94 -2.76 -9.86
CA SER A 160 6.01 -1.97 -8.64
C SER A 160 6.89 -0.73 -8.76
N LYS A 161 6.46 0.31 -8.06
CA LYS A 161 7.31 1.46 -7.73
C LYS A 161 7.03 1.93 -6.32
N SER A 162 7.92 1.59 -5.40
CA SER A 162 7.81 1.87 -3.99
C SER A 162 8.78 2.98 -3.55
N THR A 163 8.40 3.69 -2.48
CA THR A 163 9.30 4.57 -1.73
C THR A 163 8.96 4.42 -0.27
N GLU A 164 9.88 3.84 0.50
CA GLU A 164 9.64 3.46 1.88
C GLU A 164 10.64 4.11 2.85
N SER A 165 10.17 4.46 4.04
CA SER A 165 10.99 5.04 5.10
C SER A 165 10.63 4.50 6.47
N GLY A 166 11.62 4.09 7.25
CA GLY A 166 11.44 3.56 8.60
C GLY A 166 11.92 2.12 8.72
N ILE A 167 11.04 1.22 9.17
CA ILE A 167 11.31 -0.21 9.30
C ILE A 167 10.52 -0.93 8.22
N THR A 168 11.22 -1.44 7.21
CA THR A 168 10.63 -2.05 6.02
C THR A 168 10.91 -3.53 5.94
N LYS A 169 9.88 -4.28 5.54
CA LYS A 169 10.03 -5.63 5.02
C LYS A 169 9.22 -5.80 3.73
N SER A 170 9.89 -5.80 2.59
CA SER A 170 9.30 -5.91 1.26
C SER A 170 9.56 -7.28 0.63
N THR A 171 8.66 -7.68 -0.26
CA THR A 171 8.84 -8.82 -1.18
C THR A 171 8.24 -8.43 -2.51
N GLU A 172 9.06 -8.33 -3.54
CA GLU A 172 8.64 -7.82 -4.85
C GLU A 172 9.05 -8.79 -5.98
N SER A 173 8.23 -8.86 -7.03
CA SER A 173 8.52 -9.68 -8.20
C SER A 173 8.29 -8.93 -9.52
N ASP A 174 8.89 -9.47 -10.58
CA ASP A 174 8.72 -9.11 -11.99
C ASP A 174 9.43 -7.81 -12.42
N ILE A 175 8.84 -6.63 -12.24
CA ILE A 175 9.46 -5.35 -12.59
C ILE A 175 9.37 -4.38 -11.42
N THR A 176 10.51 -4.17 -10.76
CA THR A 176 10.58 -3.43 -9.51
C THR A 176 11.44 -2.18 -9.61
N LYS A 177 10.94 -1.10 -9.02
CA LYS A 177 11.75 0.08 -8.68
C LYS A 177 11.48 0.56 -7.26
N SER A 178 12.38 0.23 -6.34
CA SER A 178 12.29 0.57 -4.92
C SER A 178 13.26 1.71 -4.53
N THR A 179 12.90 2.45 -3.49
CA THR A 179 13.79 3.37 -2.79
C THR A 179 13.47 3.30 -1.32
N GLU A 180 14.41 2.79 -0.52
CA GLU A 180 14.19 2.49 0.88
C GLU A 180 15.21 3.22 1.78
N SER A 181 14.76 3.63 2.96
CA SER A 181 15.60 4.29 3.96
C SER A 181 15.25 3.85 5.38
N GLY A 182 16.27 3.53 6.17
CA GLY A 182 16.11 3.11 7.57
C GLY A 182 16.62 1.69 7.81
N ILE A 183 15.75 0.81 8.34
CA ILE A 183 16.03 -0.60 8.56
C ILE A 183 15.24 -1.42 7.54
N THR A 184 15.93 -1.96 6.55
CA THR A 184 15.34 -2.62 5.40
C THR A 184 15.64 -4.11 5.39
N LYS A 185 14.61 -4.90 5.06
CA LYS A 185 14.76 -6.28 4.61
C LYS A 185 13.93 -6.52 3.35
N SER A 186 14.59 -6.56 2.20
CA SER A 186 13.98 -6.74 0.89
C SER A 186 14.25 -8.14 0.32
N THR A 187 13.35 -8.61 -0.54
CA THR A 187 13.55 -9.78 -1.39
C THR A 187 12.92 -9.47 -2.73
N GLU A 188 13.74 -9.37 -3.77
CA GLU A 188 13.28 -8.96 -5.10
C GLU A 188 13.67 -10.00 -6.16
N SER A 189 12.82 -10.15 -7.17
CA SER A 189 13.08 -11.05 -8.29
C SER A 189 12.57 -10.48 -9.61
N GLY A 190 13.27 -10.74 -10.71
CA GLY A 190 12.91 -10.23 -12.03
C GLY A 190 13.83 -9.11 -12.50
N ILE A 191 13.27 -7.98 -12.90
CA ILE A 191 13.99 -6.77 -13.32
C ILE A 191 13.91 -5.75 -12.19
N THR A 192 15.00 -5.63 -11.44
CA THR A 192 15.07 -4.83 -10.22
C THR A 192 15.93 -3.58 -10.41
N LYS A 193 15.44 -2.46 -9.87
CA LYS A 193 16.25 -1.28 -9.60
C LYS A 193 15.97 -0.75 -8.19
N SER A 194 16.87 -1.04 -7.26
CA SER A 194 16.78 -0.66 -5.86
C SER A 194 17.74 0.49 -5.51
N THR A 195 17.38 1.26 -4.50
CA THR A 195 18.28 2.22 -3.84
C THR A 195 17.98 2.19 -2.35
N GLU A 196 18.93 1.73 -1.56
CA GLU A 196 18.74 1.51 -0.13
C GLU A 196 19.76 2.29 0.71
N SER A 197 19.32 2.78 1.86
CA SER A 197 20.16 3.52 2.80
C SER A 197 19.84 3.18 4.26
N GLY A 198 20.89 2.96 5.07
CA GLY A 198 20.76 2.65 6.49
C GLY A 198 21.28 1.26 6.83
N ILE A 199 20.44 0.43 7.45
CA ILE A 199 20.75 -0.97 7.77
C ILE A 199 19.95 -1.86 6.82
N THR A 200 20.64 -2.46 5.86
CA THR A 200 20.03 -3.20 4.75
C THR A 200 20.36 -4.68 4.82
N LYS A 201 19.33 -5.50 4.54
CA LYS A 201 19.50 -6.90 4.16
C LYS A 201 18.66 -7.22 2.93
N SER A 202 19.30 -7.33 1.78
CA SER A 202 18.66 -7.57 0.48
C SER A 202 18.93 -8.98 -0.04
N THR A 203 18.03 -9.48 -0.88
CA THR A 203 18.23 -10.67 -1.70
C THR A 203 17.58 -10.41 -3.04
N GLU A 204 18.39 -10.36 -4.09
CA GLU A 204 17.94 -9.97 -5.42
C GLU A 204 18.31 -11.05 -6.46
N SER A 205 17.40 -11.28 -7.40
CA SER A 205 17.61 -12.29 -8.46
C SER A 205 17.06 -11.84 -9.81
N GLY A 206 17.79 -12.11 -10.89
CA GLY A 206 17.40 -11.76 -12.25
C GLY A 206 18.30 -10.69 -12.87
N ILE A 207 17.72 -9.58 -13.35
CA ILE A 207 18.44 -8.43 -13.88
C ILE A 207 18.37 -7.31 -12.84
N THR A 208 19.49 -7.09 -12.16
CA THR A 208 19.57 -6.25 -10.96
C THR A 208 20.42 -5.02 -11.18
N LYS A 209 19.94 -3.88 -10.70
CA LYS A 209 20.75 -2.68 -10.49
C LYS A 209 20.49 -2.07 -9.11
N SER A 210 21.39 -2.30 -8.18
CA SER A 210 21.29 -1.87 -6.79
C SER A 210 22.23 -0.69 -6.48
N THR A 211 21.87 0.11 -5.49
CA THR A 211 22.77 1.10 -4.86
C THR A 211 22.48 1.10 -3.38
N GLU A 212 23.44 0.67 -2.58
CA GLU A 212 23.27 0.50 -1.14
C GLU A 212 24.29 1.35 -0.36
N SER A 213 23.85 1.92 0.76
CA SER A 213 24.70 2.73 1.63
C SER A 213 24.42 2.49 3.11
N GLY A 214 25.48 2.40 3.92
CA GLY A 214 25.38 2.19 5.37
C GLY A 214 25.93 0.83 5.80
N ILE A 215 25.13 0.04 6.52
CA ILE A 215 25.48 -1.33 6.95
C ILE A 215 24.68 -2.28 6.07
N THR A 216 25.35 -2.96 5.13
CA THR A 216 24.69 -3.73 4.09
C THR A 216 25.05 -5.21 4.16
N LYS A 217 24.05 -6.04 3.87
CA LYS A 217 24.23 -7.47 3.61
C LYS A 217 23.37 -7.88 2.43
N SER A 218 24.00 -8.04 1.27
CA SER A 218 23.34 -8.34 0.00
C SER A 218 23.62 -9.77 -0.46
N THR A 219 22.69 -10.32 -1.23
CA THR A 219 22.90 -11.55 -2.00
C THR A 219 22.25 -11.36 -3.35
N GLU A 220 23.05 -11.32 -4.41
CA GLU A 220 22.59 -11.02 -5.76
C GLU A 220 22.91 -12.19 -6.70
N SER A 221 21.99 -12.49 -7.61
CA SER A 221 22.16 -13.57 -8.60
C SER A 221 21.60 -13.18 -9.98
N GLY A 222 22.31 -13.55 -11.04
CA GLY A 222 21.89 -13.30 -12.43
C GLY A 222 22.79 -12.27 -13.12
N ILE A 223 22.20 -11.23 -13.70
CA ILE A 223 22.93 -10.11 -14.33
C ILE A 223 22.86 -8.93 -13.37
N THR A 224 23.96 -8.64 -12.68
CA THR A 224 23.98 -7.71 -11.56
C THR A 224 24.88 -6.51 -11.81
N LYS A 225 24.42 -5.34 -11.37
CA LYS A 225 25.23 -4.13 -11.28
C LYS A 225 24.99 -3.43 -9.94
N SER A 226 25.92 -3.60 -9.02
CA SER A 226 25.82 -3.09 -7.65
C SER A 226 26.75 -1.91 -7.41
N THR A 227 26.37 -1.04 -6.48
CA THR A 227 27.24 -0.02 -5.90
C THR A 227 26.98 0.04 -4.41
N GLU A 228 27.96 -0.34 -3.61
CA GLU A 228 27.83 -0.44 -2.16
C GLU A 228 28.82 0.49 -1.45
N SER A 229 28.38 1.11 -0.36
CA SER A 229 29.21 2.01 0.45
C SER A 229 28.97 1.84 1.94
N GLY A 230 30.03 1.85 2.75
CA GLY A 230 29.97 1.73 4.21
C GLY A 230 30.57 0.43 4.73
N ILE A 231 29.80 -0.33 5.51
CA ILE A 231 30.18 -1.63 6.03
C ILE A 231 29.38 -2.68 5.25
N THR A 232 30.04 -3.39 4.35
CA THR A 232 29.36 -4.22 3.36
C THR A 232 29.75 -5.69 3.46
N LYS A 233 28.76 -6.56 3.26
CA LYS A 233 28.95 -7.99 3.07
C LYS A 233 28.08 -8.50 1.92
N SER A 234 28.71 -8.74 0.77
CA SER A 234 28.04 -9.11 -0.46
C SER A 234 28.30 -10.57 -0.85
N THR A 235 27.35 -11.18 -1.56
CA THR A 235 27.52 -12.45 -2.25
C THR A 235 26.88 -12.32 -3.62
N GLU A 236 27.69 -12.38 -4.68
CA GLU A 236 27.24 -12.18 -6.05
C GLU A 236 27.50 -13.43 -6.90
N SER A 237 26.56 -13.76 -7.78
CA SER A 237 26.69 -14.89 -8.71
C SER A 237 26.14 -14.57 -10.10
N GLY A 238 26.82 -15.04 -11.15
CA GLY A 238 26.40 -14.86 -12.54
C GLY A 238 27.30 -13.89 -13.32
N ILE A 239 26.69 -12.89 -13.96
CA ILE A 239 27.40 -11.82 -14.69
C ILE A 239 27.33 -10.56 -13.82
N THR A 240 28.44 -10.22 -13.17
CA THR A 240 28.44 -9.20 -12.10
C THR A 240 29.35 -8.03 -12.42
N LYS A 241 28.89 -6.83 -12.07
CA LYS A 241 29.69 -5.60 -12.07
C LYS A 241 29.45 -4.79 -10.80
N SER A 242 30.40 -4.85 -9.87
CA SER A 242 30.27 -4.23 -8.55
C SER A 242 31.25 -3.07 -8.35
N THR A 243 30.84 -2.11 -7.51
CA THR A 243 31.72 -1.06 -6.99
C THR A 243 31.48 -0.94 -5.49
N GLU A 244 32.49 -1.25 -4.70
CA GLU A 244 32.38 -1.28 -3.24
C GLU A 244 33.33 -0.26 -2.61
N SER A 245 32.86 0.44 -1.58
CA SER A 245 33.65 1.41 -0.83
C SER A 245 33.48 1.29 0.69
N GLY A 246 34.58 1.33 1.44
CA GLY A 246 34.57 1.29 2.91
C GLY A 246 35.20 0.04 3.51
N ILE A 247 34.48 -0.67 4.38
CA ILE A 247 34.88 -1.95 4.97
C ILE A 247 34.10 -3.04 4.26
N THR A 248 34.76 -3.85 3.44
CA THR A 248 34.08 -4.75 2.50
C THR A 248 34.50 -6.21 2.67
N LYS A 249 33.52 -7.11 2.57
CA LYS A 249 33.73 -8.55 2.46
C LYS A 249 32.81 -9.13 1.39
N SER A 250 33.40 -9.52 0.27
CA SER A 250 32.66 -9.98 -0.91
C SER A 250 32.99 -11.44 -1.26
N THR A 251 31.99 -12.14 -1.79
CA THR A 251 32.16 -13.45 -2.42
C THR A 251 31.51 -13.40 -3.79
N GLU A 252 32.29 -13.64 -4.84
CA GLU A 252 31.82 -13.53 -6.22
C GLU A 252 32.01 -14.87 -6.94
N SER A 253 31.07 -15.22 -7.83
CA SER A 253 31.17 -16.43 -8.67
C SER A 253 30.65 -16.15 -10.08
N GLY A 254 31.34 -16.66 -11.10
CA GLY A 254 30.98 -16.45 -12.51
C GLY A 254 31.81 -15.37 -13.21
N ILE A 255 31.19 -14.57 -14.08
CA ILE A 255 31.87 -13.53 -14.86
C ILE A 255 31.81 -12.21 -14.08
N THR A 256 32.92 -11.84 -13.46
CA THR A 256 32.95 -10.74 -12.48
C THR A 256 33.83 -9.57 -12.93
N LYS A 257 33.36 -8.34 -12.74
CA LYS A 257 34.19 -7.12 -12.80
C LYS A 257 33.91 -6.23 -11.60
N SER A 258 34.80 -6.26 -10.59
CA SER A 258 34.65 -5.46 -9.37
C SER A 258 35.67 -4.32 -9.27
N THR A 259 35.30 -3.28 -8.51
CA THR A 259 36.21 -2.21 -8.09
C THR A 259 36.00 -1.96 -6.60
N GLU A 260 37.06 -2.07 -5.81
CA GLU A 260 36.99 -1.93 -4.35
C GLU A 260 37.91 -0.80 -3.86
N SER A 261 37.43 0.05 -2.95
CA SER A 261 38.21 1.11 -2.30
C SER A 261 37.94 1.15 -0.79
N GLY A 262 38.95 1.37 0.07
CA GLY A 262 38.75 1.45 1.52
C GLY A 262 39.81 0.77 2.40
N ILE A 263 39.52 0.69 3.70
CA ILE A 263 40.50 0.41 4.78
C ILE A 263 40.73 -1.10 4.99
N LEU A 264 39.72 -1.95 4.76
CA LEU A 264 39.81 -3.41 4.95
C LEU A 264 39.02 -4.12 3.83
N LYS A 265 39.67 -5.09 3.16
CA LYS A 265 39.13 -5.81 1.99
C LYS A 265 39.36 -7.31 2.12
N LEU A 266 38.32 -8.10 1.92
CA LEU A 266 38.42 -9.56 1.78
C LEU A 266 37.55 -10.02 0.62
N LYS A 267 38.18 -10.36 -0.50
CA LYS A 267 37.54 -10.87 -1.72
C LYS A 267 37.82 -12.35 -1.90
N VAL A 268 36.77 -13.14 -2.16
CA VAL A 268 36.88 -14.54 -2.58
C VAL A 268 36.14 -14.71 -3.91
N ALA A 269 36.83 -15.18 -4.95
CA ALA A 269 36.26 -15.41 -6.27
C ALA A 269 36.46 -16.88 -6.69
N TYR A 270 35.44 -17.50 -7.27
CA TYR A 270 35.44 -18.86 -7.81
C TYR A 270 35.03 -18.91 -9.28
#